data_AF-A0A2E7HGF0-F1
#
_entry.id   AF-A0A2E7HGF0-F1
#
_cell.length_a   1.000
_cell.length_b   1.000
_cell.length_c   1.000
_cell.angle_alpha   90.00
_cell.angle_beta   90.00
_cell.angle_gamma   90.00
#
_symmetry.space_group_name_H-M   'P 1'
#
loop_
_entity.id
_entity.type
_entity.pdbx_description
1 polymer ?
#
loop_
_entity_poly.entity_id
_entity_poly.type
_entity_poly.pdbx_seq_one_letter_code
_entity_poly.pdbx_strand_id
1 'polypeptide(L)' 'ADLSGAALFGADLTDAILRNADLSSARLNYADLSGANLSSATFIDADLSSATMTGAQFCNSVMPDGTTLSSGC' A
#
# COMPACT_ATOMS: atom_id res chain seq x y z
N ALA A 1 2.27 7.16 -8.61
CA ALA A 1 3.63 6.75 -9.03
C ALA A 1 3.58 5.30 -9.48
N ASP A 2 4.41 4.87 -10.42
CA ASP A 2 4.53 3.46 -10.79
C ASP A 2 5.62 2.81 -9.92
N LEU A 3 5.19 1.92 -9.03
CA LEU A 3 6.00 1.09 -8.15
C LEU A 3 5.64 -0.39 -8.37
N SER A 4 5.06 -0.71 -9.54
CA SER A 4 4.69 -2.08 -9.85
C SER A 4 5.92 -3.00 -9.85
N GLY A 5 5.80 -4.15 -9.20
CA GLY A 5 6.91 -5.12 -9.03
C GLY A 5 8.07 -4.63 -8.15
N ALA A 6 7.96 -3.46 -7.51
CA ALA A 6 9.05 -2.91 -6.71
C ALA A 6 9.42 -3.81 -5.52
N ALA A 7 10.71 -3.84 -5.19
CA ALA A 7 11.22 -4.51 -4.00
C ALA A 7 11.25 -3.52 -2.83
N LEU A 8 10.21 -3.55 -2.00
CA LEU A 8 10.01 -2.64 -0.85
C LEU A 8 9.94 -3.42 0.48
N PHE A 9 10.50 -4.63 0.52
CA PHE A 9 10.48 -5.48 1.71
C PHE A 9 11.20 -4.79 2.87
N GLY A 10 10.55 -4.68 4.02
CA GLY A 10 11.10 -3.98 5.19
C GLY A 10 11.33 -2.47 5.00
N ALA A 11 10.78 -1.85 3.95
CA ALA A 11 10.93 -0.42 3.73
C ALA A 11 10.17 0.39 4.79
N ASP A 12 10.77 1.50 5.22
CA ASP A 12 10.07 2.53 5.99
C ASP A 12 9.39 3.49 5.00
N LEU A 13 8.05 3.42 4.97
CA LEU A 13 7.17 4.26 4.19
C LEU A 13 6.20 5.03 5.12
N THR A 14 6.62 5.25 6.37
CA THR A 14 5.85 6.01 7.35
C THR A 14 5.51 7.40 6.82
N ASP A 15 4.24 7.80 6.93
CA ASP A 15 3.68 9.07 6.44
C ASP A 15 3.89 9.33 4.93
N ALA A 16 4.25 8.30 4.15
CA ALA A 16 4.50 8.45 2.72
C ALA A 16 3.23 8.86 1.96
N ILE A 17 3.38 9.74 0.97
CA ILE A 17 2.29 10.13 0.07
C ILE A 17 2.34 9.22 -1.16
N LEU A 18 1.52 8.17 -1.14
CA LEU A 18 1.40 7.14 -2.17
C LEU A 18 0.02 7.17 -2.86
N ARG A 19 -0.66 8.32 -2.82
CA ARG A 19 -1.96 8.51 -3.45
C ARG A 19 -1.89 8.26 -4.96
N ASN A 20 -2.80 7.45 -5.49
CA ASN A 20 -2.81 6.98 -6.88
C ASN A 20 -1.50 6.25 -7.29
N ALA A 21 -0.82 5.59 -6.35
CA ALA A 21 0.32 4.74 -6.70
C ALA A 21 -0.14 3.39 -7.24
N ASP A 22 0.56 2.89 -8.25
CA ASP A 22 0.49 1.50 -8.66
C ASP A 22 1.55 0.72 -7.90
N LEU A 23 1.11 -0.12 -6.96
CA LEU A 23 1.93 -1.04 -6.15
C LEU A 23 1.64 -2.49 -6.55
N SER A 24 1.08 -2.72 -7.75
CA SER A 24 0.74 -4.06 -8.21
C SER A 24 1.98 -4.95 -8.27
N SER A 25 1.87 -6.17 -7.74
CA SER A 25 2.97 -7.14 -7.60
C SER A 25 4.18 -6.65 -6.78
N ALA A 26 4.07 -5.53 -6.06
CA ALA A 26 5.15 -5.05 -5.20
C ALA A 26 5.35 -5.99 -3.99
N ARG A 27 6.61 -6.13 -3.57
CA ARG A 27 6.95 -6.87 -2.35
C ARG A 27 7.05 -5.89 -1.20
N LEU A 28 6.01 -5.79 -0.39
CA LEU A 28 5.87 -4.90 0.77
C LEU A 28 5.91 -5.68 2.10
N ASN A 29 6.30 -6.96 2.07
CA ASN A 29 6.37 -7.78 3.26
C ASN A 29 7.32 -7.14 4.29
N TYR A 30 6.86 -7.03 5.54
CA TYR A 30 7.53 -6.32 6.63
C TYR A 30 7.69 -4.80 6.49
N ALA A 31 7.10 -4.15 5.48
CA ALA A 31 7.17 -2.69 5.34
C ALA A 31 6.37 -1.97 6.43
N ASP A 32 6.80 -0.76 6.79
CA ASP A 32 6.03 0.14 7.65
C ASP A 32 5.33 1.20 6.78
N LEU A 33 4.00 1.11 6.69
CA LEU A 33 3.12 2.03 5.98
C LEU A 33 2.32 2.90 6.99
N SER A 34 2.75 2.99 8.25
CA SER A 34 2.03 3.74 9.27
C SER A 34 1.80 5.19 8.84
N GLY A 35 0.57 5.67 8.95
CA GLY A 35 0.19 7.03 8.52
C GLY A 35 0.24 7.31 7.01
N ALA A 36 0.65 6.34 6.17
CA ALA A 36 0.77 6.56 4.74
C ALA A 36 -0.58 6.88 4.09
N ASN A 37 -0.56 7.80 3.13
CA ASN A 37 -1.73 8.09 2.29
C ASN A 37 -1.69 7.20 1.05
N LEU A 38 -2.45 6.11 1.08
CA LEU A 38 -2.56 5.12 0.00
C LEU A 38 -3.87 5.28 -0.76
N SER A 39 -4.54 6.43 -0.64
CA SER A 39 -5.84 6.67 -1.29
C SER A 39 -5.74 6.46 -2.81
N SER A 40 -6.68 5.71 -3.37
CA SER A 40 -6.72 5.35 -4.79
C SER A 40 -5.48 4.58 -5.27
N ALA A 41 -4.70 3.97 -4.37
CA ALA A 41 -3.60 3.10 -4.76
C ALA A 41 -4.10 1.70 -5.14
N THR A 42 -3.31 1.00 -5.95
CA THR A 42 -3.61 -0.36 -6.41
C THR A 42 -2.54 -1.31 -5.90
N PHE A 43 -2.96 -2.41 -5.26
CA PHE A 43 -2.09 -3.41 -4.64
C PHE A 43 -2.29 -4.81 -5.23
N ILE A 44 -2.84 -4.93 -6.45
CA ILE A 44 -3.14 -6.24 -7.06
C ILE A 44 -1.90 -7.13 -7.04
N ASP A 45 -2.02 -8.34 -6.50
CA ASP A 45 -0.92 -9.30 -6.32
C ASP A 45 0.27 -8.80 -5.47
N ALA A 46 0.13 -7.69 -4.74
CA ALA A 46 1.17 -7.20 -3.83
C ALA A 46 1.26 -8.06 -2.58
N ASP A 47 2.48 -8.32 -2.11
CA ASP A 47 2.71 -9.03 -0.86
C ASP A 47 2.77 -8.03 0.31
N LEU A 48 1.68 -7.92 1.07
CA LEU A 48 1.57 -7.11 2.29
C LEU A 48 1.79 -7.93 3.57
N SER A 49 2.31 -9.16 3.48
CA SER A 49 2.48 -10.04 4.63
C SER A 49 3.34 -9.38 5.72
N SER A 50 2.82 -9.31 6.94
CA SER A 50 3.49 -8.65 8.07
C SER A 50 3.80 -7.16 7.89
N ALA A 51 3.17 -6.47 6.92
CA ALA A 51 3.28 -5.02 6.82
C ALA A 51 2.52 -4.33 7.98
N THR A 52 3.05 -3.21 8.48
CA THR A 52 2.37 -2.38 9.47
C THR A 52 1.61 -1.27 8.74
N MET A 53 0.32 -1.11 9.02
CA MET A 53 -0.57 -0.19 8.29
C MET A 53 -1.38 0.69 9.26
N THR A 54 -0.87 0.89 10.48
CA THR A 54 -1.56 1.64 11.54
C THR A 54 -1.79 3.09 11.11
N GLY A 55 -3.05 3.53 11.10
CA GLY A 55 -3.40 4.90 10.70
C GLY A 55 -3.21 5.21 9.21
N ALA A 56 -2.89 4.21 8.37
CA ALA A 56 -2.82 4.39 6.93
C ALA A 56 -4.21 4.65 6.34
N GLN A 57 -4.25 5.47 5.28
CA GLN A 57 -5.48 5.86 4.60
C GLN A 57 -5.64 5.06 3.31
N PHE A 58 -6.78 4.38 3.14
CA PHE A 58 -7.07 3.52 2.00
C PHE A 58 -8.26 3.98 1.16
N CYS A 59 -8.62 5.26 1.16
CA CYS A 59 -9.80 5.73 0.42
C CYS A 59 -9.83 5.28 -1.04
N ASN A 60 -10.80 4.45 -1.43
CA ASN A 60 -10.96 3.89 -2.77
C ASN A 60 -9.71 3.12 -3.27
N SER A 61 -9.01 2.40 -2.39
CA SER A 61 -7.83 1.62 -2.77
C SER A 61 -8.22 0.22 -3.19
N VAL A 62 -7.48 -0.36 -4.13
CA VAL A 62 -7.69 -1.74 -4.59
C VAL A 62 -6.72 -2.66 -3.86
N MET A 63 -7.24 -3.54 -3.00
CA MET A 63 -6.48 -4.48 -2.18
C MET A 63 -5.92 -5.64 -3.01
N PRO A 64 -4.96 -6.43 -2.47
CA PRO A 64 -4.35 -7.54 -3.22
C PRO A 64 -5.32 -8.61 -3.71
N ASP A 65 -6.46 -8.79 -3.04
CA ASP A 65 -7.52 -9.72 -3.46
C ASP A 65 -8.47 -9.13 -4.52
N GLY A 66 -8.20 -7.91 -4.99
CA GLY A 66 -9.01 -7.19 -5.96
C GLY A 66 -10.23 -6.48 -5.36
N THR A 67 -10.45 -6.57 -4.05
CA THR A 67 -11.53 -5.82 -3.40
C THR A 67 -11.16 -4.34 -3.29
N THR A 68 -12.18 -3.49 -3.22
CA THR A 68 -11.97 -2.07 -2.93
C THR A 68 -12.15 -1.83 -1.44
N LEU A 69 -11.16 -1.20 -0.82
CA LEU A 69 -11.22 -0.75 0.56
C LEU A 69 -11.42 0.76 0.57
N SER A 70 -12.23 1.22 1.52
CA SER A 70 -12.41 2.64 1.82
C SER A 70 -12.39 2.82 3.34
N SER A 71 -11.21 3.10 3.87
CA SER A 71 -10.95 3.35 5.29
C SER A 71 -10.00 4.53 5.45
N GLY A 72 -10.08 5.23 6.60
CA GLY A 72 -9.22 6.40 6.87
C GLY A 72 -9.52 7.62 6.00
N CYS A 73 -10.71 7.66 5.39
CA CYS A 73 -11.36 8.86 4.89
C CYS A 73 -12.07 9.55 6.06
#